data_AF-A0A4Q2KCD0-F1
#
_entry.id   AF-A0A4Q2KCD0-F1
#
_cell.length_a   1.000
_cell.length_b   1.000
_cell.length_c   1.000
_cell.angle_alpha   90.00
_cell.angle_beta   90.00
_cell.angle_gamma   90.00
#
_symmetry.space_group_name_H-M   'P 1'
#
loop_
_entity.id
_entity.type
_entity.pdbx_description
1 polymer ?
#
loop_
_entity_poly.entity_id
_entity_poly.type
_entity_poly.pdbx_seq_one_letter_code
_entity_poly.pdbx_strand_id
1 'polypeptide(L)'
;MGKLIAKTALITLGGLIALCLILWGIFSWLAPSVMLTITDGLGLDAASAHYSVSVYQKTEKIEDLSRAVEKNYACGKYSVSAKYGEKLLEREDFSAYCEEQGGNYRQIVSGIAAVSLYETDEGDKALELAEKNTAGEFQKYNCLERLLNAAMEKADKPYVEKIRAAVAAIKLDSSDTEGAAHRDEVLAVCDAFLK
;
A
#
# COMPACT_ATOMS: atom_id res chain seq x y z
N MET A 1 -21.72 -52.74 5.90
CA MET A 1 -20.39 -52.32 6.39
C MET A 1 -19.94 -50.95 5.86
N GLY A 2 -20.00 -50.66 4.55
CA GLY A 2 -19.55 -49.36 4.01
C GLY A 2 -20.21 -48.10 4.62
N LYS A 3 -21.51 -48.17 4.98
CA LYS A 3 -22.23 -47.07 5.64
C LYS A 3 -21.69 -46.72 7.03
N LEU A 4 -21.11 -47.68 7.75
CA LEU A 4 -20.53 -47.46 9.07
C LEU A 4 -19.14 -46.82 8.95
N ILE A 5 -18.31 -47.35 8.03
CA ILE A 5 -16.97 -46.83 7.72
C ILE A 5 -17.06 -45.36 7.26
N ALA A 6 -18.01 -45.06 6.36
CA ALA A 6 -18.22 -43.69 5.89
C ALA A 6 -18.63 -42.73 7.03
N LYS A 7 -19.48 -43.16 7.97
CA LYS A 7 -19.87 -42.35 9.14
C LYS A 7 -18.69 -42.08 10.06
N THR A 8 -17.90 -43.10 10.38
CA THR A 8 -16.72 -42.93 11.25
C THR A 8 -15.68 -42.03 10.58
N ALA A 9 -15.39 -42.23 9.29
CA ALA A 9 -14.46 -41.37 8.55
C ALA A 9 -14.91 -39.91 8.50
N LEU A 10 -16.20 -39.64 8.28
CA LEU A 10 -16.76 -38.29 8.31
C LEU A 10 -16.64 -37.64 9.69
N ILE A 11 -16.88 -38.39 10.77
CA ILE A 11 -16.73 -37.87 12.15
C ILE A 11 -15.27 -37.54 12.42
N THR A 12 -14.33 -38.42 12.05
CA THR A 12 -12.90 -38.17 12.25
C THR A 12 -12.41 -36.98 11.43
N LEU A 13 -12.82 -36.87 10.16
CA LEU A 13 -12.49 -35.72 9.32
C LEU A 13 -13.06 -34.42 9.90
N GLY A 14 -14.32 -34.43 10.34
CA GLY A 14 -14.95 -33.30 11.01
C GLY A 14 -14.22 -32.88 12.28
N GLY A 15 -13.78 -33.85 13.09
CA GLY A 15 -12.98 -33.59 14.28
C GLY A 15 -11.61 -32.97 13.97
N LEU A 16 -10.94 -33.44 12.91
CA LEU A 16 -9.67 -32.87 12.45
C LEU A 16 -9.85 -31.43 11.94
N ILE A 17 -10.88 -31.18 11.13
CA ILE A 17 -11.20 -29.83 10.67
C ILE A 17 -11.48 -28.91 11.87
N ALA A 18 -12.29 -29.37 12.84
CA ALA A 18 -12.57 -28.60 14.06
C ALA A 18 -11.29 -28.27 14.84
N LEU A 19 -10.38 -29.24 15.01
CA LEU A 19 -9.10 -29.03 15.67
C LEU A 19 -8.23 -28.01 14.90
N CYS A 20 -8.15 -28.12 13.57
CA CYS A 20 -7.43 -27.17 12.73
C CYS A 20 -7.97 -25.74 12.87
N LEU A 21 -9.30 -25.57 12.90
CA LEU A 21 -9.93 -24.26 13.09
C LEU A 21 -9.67 -23.67 14.49
N ILE A 22 -9.66 -24.51 15.53
CA ILE A 22 -9.30 -24.07 16.89
C ILE A 22 -7.84 -23.60 16.92
N LEU A 23 -6.92 -24.39 16.37
CA LEU A 23 -5.51 -24.01 16.30
C LEU A 23 -5.31 -22.73 15.49
N TRP A 24 -6.01 -22.59 14.36
CA TRP A 24 -6.00 -21.36 13.55
C TRP A 24 -6.40 -20.14 14.37
N GLY A 25 -7.49 -20.23 15.14
CA GLY A 25 -7.93 -19.14 16.02
C GLY A 25 -6.91 -18.80 17.10
N ILE A 26 -6.33 -19.80 17.76
CA ILE A 26 -5.30 -19.61 18.80
C ILE A 26 -4.06 -18.91 18.22
N PHE A 27 -3.55 -19.38 17.08
CA PHE A 27 -2.37 -18.78 16.45
C PHE A 27 -2.64 -17.39 15.89
N SER A 28 -3.85 -17.13 15.38
CA SER A 28 -4.28 -15.80 14.95
C SER A 28 -4.11 -14.75 16.05
N TRP A 29 -4.37 -15.15 17.29
CA TRP A 29 -4.26 -14.24 18.43
C TRP A 29 -2.84 -14.20 19.01
N LEU A 30 -2.22 -15.36 19.26
CA LEU A 30 -0.95 -15.43 19.99
C LEU A 30 0.27 -15.15 19.10
N ALA A 31 0.22 -15.52 17.83
CA ALA A 31 1.36 -15.51 16.91
C ALA A 31 0.96 -15.00 15.52
N PRO A 32 0.53 -13.72 15.39
CA PRO A 32 0.13 -13.16 14.10
C PRO A 32 1.27 -13.19 13.06
N SER A 33 2.54 -13.17 13.48
CA SER A 33 3.68 -13.30 12.58
C SER A 33 3.79 -14.68 11.93
N VAL A 34 3.47 -15.74 12.69
CA VAL A 34 3.41 -17.11 12.14
C VAL A 34 2.25 -17.22 11.15
N MET A 35 1.10 -16.63 11.49
CA MET A 35 -0.06 -16.61 10.60
C MET A 35 0.20 -15.81 9.33
N LEU A 36 0.92 -14.69 9.43
CA LEU A 36 1.37 -13.92 8.28
C LEU A 36 2.21 -14.79 7.33
N THR A 37 3.23 -15.49 7.85
CA THR A 37 4.08 -16.37 7.03
C THR A 37 3.30 -17.53 6.42
N ILE A 38 2.41 -18.18 7.19
CA ILE A 38 1.61 -19.30 6.69
C ILE A 38 0.66 -18.83 5.58
N THR A 39 -0.05 -17.72 5.81
CA THR A 39 -1.02 -17.22 4.83
C THR A 39 -0.33 -16.71 3.57
N ASP A 40 0.82 -16.05 3.69
CA ASP A 40 1.65 -15.65 2.57
C ASP A 40 2.16 -16.87 1.76
N GLY A 41 2.70 -17.88 2.44
CA GLY A 41 3.18 -19.10 1.80
C GLY A 41 2.10 -19.94 1.11
N LEU A 42 0.83 -19.76 1.51
CA LEU A 42 -0.33 -20.41 0.89
C LEU A 42 -0.99 -19.55 -0.20
N GLY A 43 -0.49 -18.34 -0.48
CA GLY A 43 -1.11 -17.40 -1.43
C GLY A 43 -2.45 -16.85 -0.96
N LEU A 44 -2.70 -16.82 0.35
CA LEU A 44 -3.89 -16.25 0.96
C LEU A 44 -3.69 -14.75 1.21
N ASP A 45 -3.53 -13.98 0.14
CA ASP A 45 -3.08 -12.57 0.16
C ASP A 45 -3.93 -11.69 1.09
N ALA A 46 -5.26 -11.82 1.03
CA ALA A 46 -6.17 -11.06 1.89
C ALA A 46 -5.99 -11.38 3.39
N ALA A 47 -5.71 -12.64 3.73
CA ALA A 47 -5.44 -13.04 5.11
C ALA A 47 -4.04 -12.57 5.54
N SER A 48 -3.06 -12.66 4.65
CA SER A 48 -1.70 -12.14 4.86
C SER A 48 -1.72 -10.63 5.15
N ALA A 49 -2.44 -9.85 4.36
CA ALA A 49 -2.62 -8.40 4.57
C ALA A 49 -3.34 -8.07 5.90
N HIS A 50 -4.27 -8.92 6.34
CA HIS A 50 -4.89 -8.77 7.65
C HIS A 50 -3.88 -9.03 8.77
N TYR A 51 -3.15 -10.14 8.71
CA TYR A 51 -2.17 -10.48 9.75
C TYR A 51 -0.98 -9.50 9.78
N SER A 52 -0.59 -8.87 8.67
CA SER A 52 0.46 -7.84 8.71
C SER A 52 0.07 -6.67 9.60
N VAL A 53 -1.21 -6.28 9.61
CA VAL A 53 -1.73 -5.27 10.55
C VAL A 53 -1.67 -5.78 11.98
N SER A 54 -2.09 -7.03 12.25
CA SER A 54 -2.03 -7.62 13.59
C SER A 54 -0.61 -7.74 14.13
N VAL A 55 0.36 -8.04 13.25
CA VAL A 55 1.79 -8.03 13.61
C VAL A 55 2.20 -6.64 14.05
N TYR A 56 1.95 -5.62 13.22
CA TYR A 56 2.29 -4.25 13.56
C TYR A 56 1.64 -3.79 14.86
N GLN A 57 0.36 -4.10 15.09
CA GLN A 57 -0.33 -3.74 16.33
C GLN A 57 0.30 -4.36 17.58
N LYS A 58 1.04 -5.47 17.43
CA LYS A 58 1.73 -6.14 18.53
C LYS A 58 3.17 -5.68 18.71
N THR A 59 3.87 -5.37 17.61
CA THR A 59 5.30 -5.03 17.63
C THR A 59 5.57 -3.53 17.66
N GLU A 60 4.66 -2.75 17.08
CA GLU A 60 4.78 -1.30 16.83
C GLU A 60 6.04 -0.87 16.06
N LYS A 61 6.70 -1.83 15.41
CA LYS A 61 7.92 -1.64 14.63
C LYS A 61 7.63 -1.00 13.27
N ILE A 62 8.52 -0.13 12.81
CA ILE A 62 8.34 0.59 11.54
C ILE A 62 8.38 -0.34 10.34
N GLU A 63 9.18 -1.40 10.37
CA GLU A 63 9.26 -2.41 9.31
C GLU A 63 7.94 -3.17 9.16
N ASP A 64 7.29 -3.48 10.29
CA ASP A 64 6.00 -4.15 10.28
C ASP A 64 4.87 -3.20 9.84
N LEU A 65 4.98 -1.90 10.18
CA LEU A 65 4.06 -0.87 9.69
C LEU A 65 4.15 -0.70 8.18
N SER A 66 5.36 -0.52 7.66
CA SER A 66 5.66 -0.40 6.23
C SER A 66 5.15 -1.63 5.46
N ARG A 67 5.44 -2.84 5.96
CA ARG A 67 4.92 -4.08 5.37
C ARG A 67 3.39 -4.12 5.37
N ALA A 68 2.73 -3.65 6.44
CA ALA A 68 1.28 -3.62 6.51
C ALA A 68 0.68 -2.68 5.46
N VAL A 69 1.29 -1.51 5.22
CA VAL A 69 0.89 -0.56 4.18
C VAL A 69 0.98 -1.21 2.80
N GLU A 70 2.16 -1.72 2.44
CA GLU A 70 2.42 -2.28 1.11
C GLU A 70 1.55 -3.51 0.81
N LYS A 71 1.41 -4.44 1.77
CA LYS A 71 0.56 -5.64 1.58
C LYS A 71 -0.91 -5.28 1.42
N ASN A 72 -1.42 -4.34 2.22
CA ASN A 72 -2.82 -3.93 2.10
C ASN A 72 -3.08 -3.20 0.79
N TYR A 73 -2.14 -2.36 0.32
CA TYR A 73 -2.20 -1.75 -0.99
C TYR A 73 -2.26 -2.79 -2.11
N ALA A 74 -1.35 -3.76 -2.10
CA ALA A 74 -1.29 -4.83 -3.11
C ALA A 74 -2.56 -5.69 -3.15
N CYS A 75 -3.26 -5.81 -2.02
CA CYS A 75 -4.53 -6.55 -1.92
C CYS A 75 -5.79 -5.71 -2.19
N GLY A 76 -5.64 -4.46 -2.65
CA GLY A 76 -6.76 -3.54 -2.86
C GLY A 76 -7.49 -3.13 -1.59
N LYS A 77 -6.86 -3.30 -0.41
CA LYS A 77 -7.40 -2.87 0.90
C LYS A 77 -7.02 -1.42 1.17
N TYR A 78 -7.44 -0.53 0.28
CA TYR A 78 -7.00 0.87 0.26
C TYR A 78 -7.32 1.63 1.54
N SER A 79 -8.49 1.44 2.16
CA SER A 79 -8.81 2.09 3.45
C SER A 79 -7.83 1.74 4.58
N VAL A 80 -7.36 0.49 4.62
CA VAL A 80 -6.36 0.06 5.61
C VAL A 80 -5.00 0.65 5.24
N SER A 81 -4.62 0.55 3.97
CA SER A 81 -3.36 1.11 3.46
C SER A 81 -3.25 2.62 3.69
N ALA A 82 -4.30 3.39 3.43
CA ALA A 82 -4.36 4.82 3.68
C ALA A 82 -4.12 5.12 5.17
N LYS A 83 -4.92 4.52 6.05
CA LYS A 83 -4.82 4.73 7.50
C LYS A 83 -3.42 4.45 8.06
N TYR A 84 -2.84 3.30 7.70
CA TYR A 84 -1.51 2.93 8.20
C TYR A 84 -0.39 3.65 7.44
N GLY A 85 -0.63 4.07 6.20
CA GLY A 85 0.27 4.87 5.39
C GLY A 85 0.46 6.26 5.98
N GLU A 86 -0.63 6.94 6.34
CA GLU A 86 -0.56 8.20 7.09
C GLU A 86 0.22 8.03 8.39
N LYS A 87 -0.09 6.98 9.16
CA LYS A 87 0.64 6.67 10.40
C LYS A 87 2.13 6.44 10.16
N LEU A 88 2.51 5.81 9.05
CA LEU A 88 3.91 5.59 8.68
C LEU A 88 4.62 6.90 8.37
N LEU A 89 3.98 7.80 7.61
CA LEU A 89 4.56 9.08 7.21
C LEU A 89 4.71 10.05 8.38
N GLU A 90 3.93 9.87 9.45
CA GLU A 90 4.00 10.66 10.69
C GLU A 90 5.02 10.12 11.71
N ARG A 91 5.65 8.98 11.46
CA ARG A 91 6.66 8.41 12.37
C ARG A 91 7.91 9.27 12.43
N GLU A 92 8.42 9.51 13.63
CA GLU A 92 9.66 10.28 13.85
C GLU A 92 10.89 9.58 13.22
N ASP A 93 10.94 8.26 13.24
CA ASP A 93 12.00 7.44 12.65
C ASP A 93 11.79 7.15 11.16
N PHE A 94 10.76 7.72 10.51
CA PHE A 94 10.46 7.47 9.11
C PHE A 94 11.60 7.86 8.16
N SER A 95 12.28 8.99 8.43
CA SER A 95 13.38 9.43 7.58
C SER A 95 14.55 8.46 7.62
N ALA A 96 14.99 8.09 8.82
CA ALA A 96 16.08 7.14 9.01
C ALA A 96 15.74 5.78 8.40
N TYR A 97 14.49 5.34 8.54
CA TYR A 97 14.02 4.11 7.90
C TYR A 97 14.07 4.18 6.37
N CYS A 98 13.64 5.30 5.77
CA CYS A 98 13.74 5.49 4.32
C CYS A 98 15.20 5.49 3.83
N GLU A 99 16.12 6.08 4.58
CA GLU A 99 17.55 6.07 4.28
C GLU A 99 18.14 4.66 4.32
N GLU A 100 17.71 3.83 5.30
CA GLU A 100 18.10 2.42 5.40
C GLU A 100 17.56 1.59 4.23
N GLN A 101 16.30 1.80 3.82
CA GLN A 101 15.74 1.13 2.64
C GLN A 101 16.43 1.60 1.34
N GLY A 102 16.89 2.84 1.31
CA GLY A 102 17.59 3.44 0.18
C GLY A 102 16.70 3.68 -1.05
N GLY A 103 17.32 4.17 -2.11
CA GLY A 103 16.66 4.45 -3.37
C GLY A 103 15.49 5.44 -3.22
N ASN A 104 14.39 5.17 -3.92
CA ASN A 104 13.21 6.03 -3.95
C ASN A 104 12.10 5.60 -2.97
N TYR A 105 12.47 4.96 -1.85
CA TYR A 105 11.50 4.33 -0.95
C TYR A 105 10.46 5.31 -0.40
N ARG A 106 10.91 6.52 -0.02
CA ARG A 106 10.03 7.59 0.48
C ARG A 106 8.91 7.92 -0.51
N GLN A 107 9.23 8.10 -1.80
CA GLN A 107 8.22 8.40 -2.81
C GLN A 107 7.30 7.19 -3.05
N ILE A 108 7.83 5.97 -3.02
CA ILE A 108 7.04 4.75 -3.20
C ILE A 108 5.96 4.64 -2.13
N VAL A 109 6.32 4.73 -0.85
CA VAL A 109 5.33 4.57 0.24
C VAL A 109 4.40 5.77 0.37
N SER A 110 4.90 6.98 0.11
CA SER A 110 4.04 8.18 0.06
C SER A 110 3.03 8.07 -1.09
N GLY A 111 3.46 7.57 -2.25
CA GLY A 111 2.61 7.32 -3.40
C GLY A 111 1.59 6.21 -3.16
N ILE A 112 1.96 5.16 -2.42
CA ILE A 112 1.01 4.14 -1.96
C ILE A 112 -0.06 4.78 -1.07
N ALA A 113 0.33 5.60 -0.10
CA ALA A 113 -0.61 6.26 0.80
C ALA A 113 -1.52 7.24 0.03
N ALA A 114 -0.97 8.05 -0.89
CA ALA A 114 -1.73 8.98 -1.72
C ALA A 114 -2.74 8.27 -2.61
N VAL A 115 -2.32 7.23 -3.35
CA VAL A 115 -3.25 6.43 -4.16
C VAL A 115 -4.30 5.79 -3.27
N SER A 116 -3.93 5.26 -2.09
CA SER A 116 -4.90 4.65 -1.18
C SER A 116 -5.97 5.64 -0.70
N LEU A 117 -5.59 6.89 -0.43
CA LEU A 117 -6.53 7.96 -0.09
C LEU A 117 -7.45 8.31 -1.27
N TYR A 118 -6.90 8.38 -2.48
CA TYR A 118 -7.68 8.61 -3.70
C TYR A 118 -8.70 7.48 -3.95
N GLU A 119 -8.30 6.23 -3.73
CA GLU A 119 -9.16 5.06 -3.82
C GLU A 119 -10.28 5.01 -2.77
N THR A 120 -10.19 5.81 -1.70
CA THR A 120 -11.20 5.91 -0.65
C THR A 120 -11.92 7.26 -0.63
N ASP A 121 -12.04 7.89 -1.79
CA ASP A 121 -12.74 9.16 -2.01
C ASP A 121 -12.18 10.36 -1.21
N GLU A 122 -10.93 10.26 -0.72
CA GLU A 122 -10.19 11.35 -0.05
C GLU A 122 -9.23 12.05 -1.03
N GLY A 123 -9.72 12.34 -2.24
CA GLY A 123 -8.90 12.84 -3.36
C GLY A 123 -8.15 14.15 -3.07
N ASP A 124 -8.75 15.13 -2.39
CA ASP A 124 -8.04 16.38 -2.12
C ASP A 124 -6.86 16.16 -1.14
N LYS A 125 -7.03 15.27 -0.16
CA LYS A 125 -5.99 14.88 0.79
C LYS A 125 -4.90 14.03 0.14
N ALA A 126 -5.27 13.16 -0.80
CA ALA A 126 -4.31 12.41 -1.61
C ALA A 126 -3.39 13.34 -2.42
N LEU A 127 -3.96 14.40 -3.01
CA LEU A 127 -3.19 15.39 -3.77
C LEU A 127 -2.27 16.21 -2.86
N GLU A 128 -2.77 16.72 -1.73
CA GLU A 128 -1.96 17.45 -0.74
C GLU A 128 -0.76 16.60 -0.27
N LEU A 129 -1.01 15.32 0.03
CA LEU A 129 0.04 14.38 0.44
C LEU A 129 1.08 14.19 -0.67
N ALA A 130 0.63 14.06 -1.91
CA ALA A 130 1.51 13.85 -3.05
C ALA A 130 2.36 15.08 -3.38
N GLU A 131 1.77 16.27 -3.33
CA GLU A 131 2.48 17.55 -3.48
C GLU A 131 3.55 17.71 -2.40
N LYS A 132 3.17 17.52 -1.13
CA LYS A 132 4.08 17.65 0.01
C LYS A 132 5.31 16.74 -0.12
N ASN A 133 5.11 15.50 -0.60
CA ASN A 133 6.19 14.52 -0.68
C ASN A 133 6.98 14.59 -1.99
N THR A 134 6.47 15.22 -3.05
CA THR A 134 7.20 15.44 -4.32
C THR A 134 7.94 16.78 -4.32
N ALA A 135 7.57 17.72 -3.44
CA ALA A 135 8.13 19.07 -3.42
C ALA A 135 9.67 19.07 -3.35
N GLY A 136 10.30 19.73 -4.33
CA GLY A 136 11.75 19.92 -4.40
C GLY A 136 12.53 18.84 -5.15
N GLU A 137 11.93 17.67 -5.43
CA GLU A 137 12.59 16.56 -6.14
C GLU A 137 11.63 15.86 -7.10
N PHE A 138 11.80 16.04 -8.41
CA PHE A 138 10.93 15.43 -9.43
C PHE A 138 11.58 14.20 -10.09
N GLN A 139 11.98 13.23 -9.27
CA GLN A 139 12.54 11.97 -9.74
C GLN A 139 11.48 11.06 -10.39
N LYS A 140 11.93 10.07 -11.16
CA LYS A 140 11.04 9.06 -11.77
C LYS A 140 10.30 8.25 -10.72
N TYR A 141 9.05 7.92 -11.00
CA TYR A 141 8.15 7.19 -10.10
C TYR A 141 7.91 7.92 -8.77
N ASN A 142 7.85 9.25 -8.82
CA ASN A 142 7.52 10.05 -7.64
C ASN A 142 6.05 9.88 -7.22
N CYS A 143 5.72 10.42 -6.06
CA CYS A 143 4.38 10.31 -5.47
C CYS A 143 3.27 10.83 -6.39
N LEU A 144 3.46 12.00 -7.02
CA LEU A 144 2.49 12.59 -7.96
C LEU A 144 2.31 11.76 -9.22
N GLU A 145 3.38 11.22 -9.79
CA GLU A 145 3.31 10.33 -10.96
C GLU A 145 2.54 9.04 -10.64
N ARG A 146 2.73 8.49 -9.44
CA ARG A 146 1.99 7.30 -8.99
C ARG A 146 0.49 7.59 -8.83
N LEU A 147 0.15 8.76 -8.30
CA LEU A 147 -1.23 9.23 -8.19
C LEU A 147 -1.85 9.51 -9.56
N LEU A 148 -1.09 10.09 -10.49
CA LEU A 148 -1.49 10.32 -11.87
C LEU A 148 -1.89 9.02 -12.55
N ASN A 149 -1.06 7.97 -12.43
CA ASN A 149 -1.34 6.68 -13.03
C ASN A 149 -2.67 6.09 -12.54
N ALA A 150 -2.95 6.16 -11.24
CA ALA A 150 -4.23 5.69 -10.68
C ALA A 150 -5.44 6.47 -11.22
N ALA A 151 -5.32 7.80 -11.33
CA ALA A 151 -6.37 8.64 -11.89
C ALA A 151 -6.60 8.37 -13.39
N MET A 152 -5.53 8.14 -14.14
CA MET A 152 -5.59 7.80 -15.56
C MET A 152 -6.21 6.42 -15.80
N GLU A 153 -5.88 5.42 -14.99
CA GLU A 153 -6.50 4.09 -15.03
C GLU A 153 -8.02 4.15 -14.82
N LYS A 154 -8.50 5.08 -13.99
CA LYS A 154 -9.93 5.34 -13.76
C LYS A 154 -10.59 6.27 -14.78
N ALA A 155 -9.86 6.75 -15.77
CA ALA A 155 -10.35 7.76 -16.71
C ALA A 155 -10.82 9.08 -16.05
N ASP A 156 -10.30 9.42 -14.88
CA ASP A 156 -10.73 10.58 -14.07
C ASP A 156 -10.08 11.88 -14.57
N LYS A 157 -10.58 12.39 -15.70
CA LYS A 157 -10.08 13.62 -16.33
C LYS A 157 -10.07 14.84 -15.39
N PRO A 158 -11.13 15.12 -14.59
CA PRO A 158 -11.11 16.24 -13.66
C PRO A 158 -9.99 16.14 -12.63
N TYR A 159 -9.70 14.95 -12.12
CA TYR A 159 -8.62 14.76 -11.15
C TYR A 159 -7.23 14.80 -11.81
N VAL A 160 -7.10 14.28 -13.04
CA VAL A 160 -5.86 14.44 -13.84
C VAL A 160 -5.55 15.92 -14.10
N GLU A 161 -6.55 16.78 -14.35
CA GLU A 161 -6.34 18.23 -14.48
C GLU A 161 -5.80 18.85 -13.18
N LYS A 162 -6.30 18.43 -12.01
CA LYS A 162 -5.77 18.87 -10.71
C LYS A 162 -4.30 18.46 -10.53
N ILE A 163 -3.97 17.21 -10.82
CA ILE A 163 -2.58 16.70 -10.73
C ILE A 163 -1.67 17.43 -11.70
N ARG A 164 -2.13 17.67 -12.94
CA ARG A 164 -1.38 18.45 -13.94
C ARG A 164 -1.05 19.85 -13.42
N ALA A 165 -2.02 20.55 -12.84
CA ALA A 165 -1.80 21.87 -12.25
C ALA A 165 -0.79 21.82 -11.11
N ALA A 166 -0.86 20.81 -10.25
CA ALA A 166 0.10 20.56 -9.17
C ALA A 166 1.52 20.35 -9.71
N VAL A 167 1.69 19.48 -10.72
CA VAL A 167 2.99 19.21 -11.37
C VAL A 167 3.57 20.48 -11.99
N ALA A 168 2.75 21.28 -12.67
CA ALA A 168 3.19 22.54 -13.28
C ALA A 168 3.64 23.59 -12.25
N ALA A 169 3.11 23.54 -11.03
CA ALA A 169 3.46 24.45 -9.95
C ALA A 169 4.79 24.09 -9.25
N ILE A 170 5.35 22.90 -9.49
CA ILE A 170 6.59 22.45 -8.86
C ILE A 170 7.78 23.29 -9.33
N LYS A 171 8.43 23.92 -8.36
CA LYS A 171 9.69 24.64 -8.54
C LYS A 171 10.84 23.71 -8.22
N LEU A 172 11.66 23.44 -9.22
CA LEU A 172 12.89 22.67 -9.09
C LEU A 172 14.10 23.60 -9.04
N ASP A 173 15.19 23.12 -8.46
CA ASP A 173 16.46 23.83 -8.50
C ASP A 173 16.90 23.97 -9.98
N SER A 174 17.47 25.13 -10.33
CA SER A 174 17.97 25.38 -11.69
C SER A 174 19.04 24.40 -12.16
N SER A 175 19.72 23.72 -11.23
CA SER A 175 20.70 22.67 -11.51
C SER A 175 20.08 21.29 -11.74
N ASP A 176 18.81 21.06 -11.35
CA ASP A 176 18.09 19.80 -11.53
C ASP A 176 17.48 19.69 -12.94
N THR A 177 18.38 19.55 -13.92
CA THR A 177 18.00 19.42 -15.34
C THR A 177 17.26 18.12 -15.64
N GLU A 178 17.56 17.04 -14.91
CA GLU A 178 16.91 15.74 -15.10
C GLU A 178 15.49 15.74 -14.54
N GLY A 179 15.28 16.27 -13.33
CA GLY A 179 13.94 16.43 -12.77
C GLY A 179 13.08 17.38 -13.58
N ALA A 180 13.66 18.47 -14.11
CA ALA A 180 12.94 19.38 -15.00
C ALA A 180 12.47 18.69 -16.28
N ALA A 181 13.35 17.91 -16.93
CA ALA A 181 12.98 17.15 -18.12
C ALA A 181 11.88 16.12 -17.82
N HIS A 182 12.00 15.37 -16.72
CA HIS A 182 11.00 14.38 -16.31
C HIS A 182 9.65 15.04 -15.98
N ARG A 183 9.65 16.21 -15.34
CA ARG A 183 8.42 16.98 -15.09
C ARG A 183 7.72 17.38 -16.38
N ASP A 184 8.48 17.83 -17.37
CA ASP A 184 7.92 18.22 -18.66
C ASP A 184 7.37 17.00 -19.43
N GLU A 185 7.99 15.82 -19.30
CA GLU A 185 7.44 14.54 -19.80
C GLU A 185 6.09 14.20 -19.14
N VAL A 186 6.00 14.30 -17.81
CA VAL A 186 4.75 14.03 -17.08
C VAL A 186 3.64 15.03 -17.48
N LEU A 187 3.97 16.31 -17.66
CA LEU A 187 3.01 17.31 -18.15
C LEU A 187 2.51 16.97 -19.56
N ALA A 188 3.39 16.52 -20.45
CA ALA A 188 3.01 16.10 -21.79
C ALA A 188 2.07 14.87 -21.77
N VAL A 189 2.28 13.93 -20.84
CA VAL A 189 1.37 12.79 -20.63
C VAL A 189 -0.02 13.26 -20.19
N CYS A 190 -0.10 14.18 -19.21
CA CYS A 190 -1.37 14.78 -18.79
C CYS A 190 -2.08 15.47 -19.97
N ASP A 191 -1.36 16.30 -20.73
CA ASP A 191 -1.89 17.02 -21.89
C ASP A 191 -2.41 16.09 -22.98
N ALA A 192 -1.75 14.95 -23.19
CA ALA A 192 -2.19 13.95 -24.16
C ALA A 192 -3.46 13.23 -23.69
N PHE A 193 -3.57 12.91 -22.40
CA PHE A 193 -4.71 12.22 -21.82
C PHE A 193 -5.98 13.08 -21.75
N LEU A 194 -5.83 14.37 -21.53
CA LEU A 194 -6.96 15.29 -21.35
C LEU A 194 -7.66 15.65 -22.67
N LYS A 195 -6.98 15.52 -23.81
CA LYS A 195 -7.56 15.65 -25.16
C LYS A 195 -8.67 14.61 -25.41
#